data_AF-A0A941HQW9-F1
#
_entry.id   AF-A0A941HQW9-F1
#
_cell.length_a   1.000
_cell.length_b   1.000
_cell.length_c   1.000
_cell.angle_alpha   90.00
_cell.angle_beta   90.00
_cell.angle_gamma   90.00
#
_symmetry.space_group_name_H-M   'P 1'
#
loop_
_entity.id
_entity.type
_entity.pdbx_description
1 polymer ?
#
loop_
_entity_poly.entity_id
_entity_poly.type
_entity_poly.pdbx_seq_one_letter_code
_entity_poly.pdbx_strand_id
1 'polypeptide(L)' 'MNHEIIQKYIGSSCRISTGSFGNAIVGVIRDVKDNWIEVETKKGMELVNAEFVLNIRALRG' A
#
# COMPACT_ATOMS: atom_id res chain seq x y z
N MET A 1 -15.00 0.33 7.99
CA MET A 1 -15.14 0.71 6.56
C MET A 1 -14.38 -0.35 5.79
N ASN A 2 -14.98 -1.02 4.80
CA ASN A 2 -14.33 -2.15 4.13
C ASN A 2 -13.45 -1.67 2.97
N HIS A 3 -12.17 -2.07 2.94
CA HIS A 3 -11.19 -1.65 1.93
C HIS A 3 -11.14 -2.62 0.74
N GLU A 4 -12.31 -3.14 0.32
CA GLU A 4 -12.43 -4.15 -0.75
C GLU A 4 -11.77 -3.71 -2.07
N ILE A 5 -11.70 -2.40 -2.31
CA ILE A 5 -11.06 -1.84 -3.53
C ILE A 5 -9.53 -1.98 -3.45
N ILE A 6 -8.93 -1.83 -2.26
CA ILE A 6 -7.47 -1.96 -2.08
C ILE A 6 -7.04 -3.42 -2.23
N GLN A 7 -7.87 -4.38 -1.80
CA GLN A 7 -7.61 -5.81 -1.92
C GLN A 7 -7.35 -6.25 -3.38
N LYS A 8 -7.90 -5.54 -4.37
CA LYS A 8 -7.63 -5.81 -5.81
C LYS A 8 -6.16 -5.62 -6.21
N TYR A 9 -5.37 -4.94 -5.39
CA TYR A 9 -3.95 -4.69 -5.63
C TYR A 9 -3.03 -5.68 -4.91
N ILE A 10 -3.57 -6.65 -4.15
CA ILE A 10 -2.77 -7.73 -3.55
C ILE A 10 -2.02 -8.46 -4.67
N GLY A 11 -0.72 -8.71 -4.43
CA GLY A 11 0.21 -9.28 -5.40
C GLY A 11 0.79 -8.30 -6.42
N SER A 12 0.30 -7.05 -6.47
CA SER A 12 0.79 -6.03 -7.40
C SER A 12 1.87 -5.14 -6.76
N SER A 13 2.91 -4.83 -7.52
CA SER A 13 3.86 -3.78 -7.16
C SER A 13 3.18 -2.42 -7.27
N CYS A 14 3.18 -1.65 -6.19
CA CYS A 14 2.45 -0.40 -6.07
C CYS A 14 3.32 0.70 -5.49
N ARG A 15 3.06 1.94 -5.89
CA ARG A 15 3.48 3.15 -5.17
C ARG A 15 2.31 3.63 -4.31
N ILE A 16 2.50 3.63 -3.00
CA ILE A 16 1.52 4.04 -2.00
C ILE A 16 2.00 5.38 -1.42
N SER A 17 1.23 6.44 -1.60
CA SER A 17 1.59 7.78 -1.11
C SER A 17 0.82 8.10 0.17
N THR A 18 1.51 8.54 1.21
CA THR A 18 0.90 8.85 2.52
C THR A 18 1.16 10.31 2.92
N GLY A 19 0.10 11.06 3.28
CA GLY A 19 0.16 12.37 3.96
C GLY A 19 1.06 13.49 3.38
N SER A 20 1.08 14.62 4.09
CA SER A 20 1.62 15.93 3.65
C SER A 20 3.14 16.02 3.48
N PHE A 21 3.90 14.96 3.77
CA PHE A 21 5.37 14.97 3.73
C PHE A 21 5.97 14.23 2.53
N GLY A 22 5.15 13.83 1.54
CA GLY A 22 5.64 13.30 0.27
C GLY A 22 6.31 11.92 0.35
N ASN A 23 6.27 11.27 1.51
CA ASN A 23 6.76 9.92 1.68
C ASN A 23 5.86 8.95 0.90
N ALA A 24 6.50 8.13 0.07
CA ALA A 24 5.85 7.10 -0.69
C ALA A 24 6.56 5.77 -0.46
N ILE A 25 5.76 4.73 -0.28
CA ILE A 25 6.21 3.36 -0.12
C ILE A 25 6.06 2.68 -1.47
N VAL A 26 7.11 1.98 -1.90
CA VAL A 26 7.11 1.22 -3.14
C VAL A 26 7.41 -0.24 -2.82
N GLY A 27 6.46 -1.11 -3.14
CA GLY A 27 6.56 -2.53 -2.84
C GLY A 27 5.35 -3.32 -3.32
N VAL A 28 5.35 -4.62 -3.07
CA VAL A 28 4.25 -5.52 -3.41
C VAL A 28 3.28 -5.58 -2.24
N ILE A 29 2.00 -5.32 -2.48
CA ILE A 29 0.98 -5.49 -1.44
C ILE A 29 0.79 -7.00 -1.19
N ARG A 30 1.02 -7.45 0.04
CA ARG A 30 0.91 -8.85 0.44
C ARG A 30 -0.43 -9.16 1.09
N ASP A 31 -0.95 -8.25 1.91
CA ASP A 31 -2.25 -8.40 2.55
C ASP A 31 -2.90 -7.03 2.82
N VAL A 32 -4.22 -7.04 3.00
CA VAL A 32 -5.02 -5.89 3.43
C VAL A 32 -6.03 -6.37 4.46
N LYS A 33 -5.80 -6.00 5.73
CA LYS A 33 -6.63 -6.41 6.85
C LYS A 33 -6.98 -5.22 7.72
N ASP A 34 -8.27 -5.03 7.96
CA ASP A 34 -8.80 -3.86 8.67
C ASP A 34 -8.24 -2.57 8.06
N ASN A 35 -7.56 -1.73 8.84
CA ASN A 35 -6.94 -0.49 8.36
C ASN A 35 -5.45 -0.63 8.00
N TRP A 36 -4.93 -1.86 7.87
CA TRP A 36 -3.51 -2.10 7.59
C TRP A 36 -3.31 -2.72 6.22
N ILE A 37 -2.31 -2.19 5.52
CA ILE A 37 -1.78 -2.72 4.25
C ILE A 37 -0.39 -3.25 4.55
N GLU A 38 -0.18 -4.54 4.34
CA GLU A 38 1.13 -5.16 4.44
C GLU A 38 1.85 -5.09 3.09
N VAL A 39 3.05 -4.50 3.07
CA VAL A 39 3.79 -4.20 1.85
C VAL A 39 5.20 -4.76 1.96
N GLU A 40 5.58 -5.61 1.01
CA GLU A 40 6.95 -6.08 0.87
C GLU A 40 7.76 -5.07 0.04
N THR A 41 8.69 -4.38 0.68
CA THR A 41 9.61 -3.44 0.05
C THR A 41 10.99 -4.07 -0.10
N LYS A 42 11.90 -3.38 -0.82
CA LYS A 42 13.31 -3.81 -0.93
C LYS A 42 14.05 -3.85 0.41
N LYS A 43 13.52 -3.21 1.45
CA LYS A 43 14.12 -3.13 2.79
C LYS A 43 13.49 -4.09 3.78
N GLY A 44 12.44 -4.82 3.38
CA GLY A 44 11.69 -5.74 4.23
C GLY A 44 10.19 -5.45 4.22
N MET A 45 9.50 -5.97 5.24
CA MET A 45 8.06 -5.79 5.39
C MET A 45 7.74 -4.46 6.07
N GLU A 46 6.78 -3.72 5.51
CA GLU A 46 6.26 -2.47 6.08
C GLU A 46 4.75 -2.55 6.24
N LEU A 47 4.23 -1.91 7.29
CA LEU A 47 2.80 -1.76 7.55
C LEU A 47 2.37 -0.33 7.27
N VAL A 48 1.37 -0.16 6.41
CA VAL A 48 0.82 1.14 6.04
C VAL A 48 -0.60 1.25 6.55
N ASN A 49 -0.89 2.31 7.30
CA ASN A 49 -2.25 2.58 7.73
C ASN A 49 -3.05 3.20 6.56
N ALA A 50 -4.12 2.52 6.16
CA ALA A 50 -4.98 2.86 5.03
C ALA A 50 -5.70 4.21 5.19
N GLU A 51 -5.92 4.69 6.42
CA GLU A 51 -6.57 5.98 6.69
C GLU A 51 -5.67 7.17 6.31
N PHE A 52 -4.35 6.95 6.22
CA PHE A 52 -3.38 7.98 5.86
C PHE A 52 -2.92 7.88 4.39
N VAL A 53 -3.49 6.94 3.63
CA VAL A 53 -3.18 6.76 2.22
C VAL A 53 -3.91 7.83 1.40
N LEU A 54 -3.13 8.61 0.64
CA LEU A 54 -3.65 9.60 -0.30
C LEU A 54 -3.93 8.98 -1.67
N ASN A 55 -3.07 8.07 -2.12
CA ASN A 55 -3.28 7.30 -3.35
C ASN A 55 -2.48 6.00 -3.37
N ILE A 56 -2.95 5.06 -4.21
CA ILE A 56 -2.25 3.83 -4.57
C ILE A 56 -2.19 3.77 -6.10
N ARG A 57 -0.99 3.59 -6.64
CA ARG A 57 -0.77 3.43 -8.09
C ARG A 57 -0.06 2.12 -8.35
N ALA A 58 -0.71 1.21 -9.10
CA ALA A 58 -0.05 0.03 -9.63
C ALA A 58 1.09 0.43 -10.58
N LEU A 59 2.26 -0.15 -10.38
CA LEU A 59 3.42 0.01 -11.24
C LEU A 59 3.39 -1.12 -12.28
N ARG A 60 3.43 -0.77 -13.55
CA ARG A 60 3.66 -1.74 -14.63
C ARG A 60 5.17 -1.82 -14.85
N GLY A 61 5.68 -3.05 -14.94
CA GLY A 61 7.03 -3.33 -15.43
C GLY A 61 7.13 -3.11 -16.92
#